data_AF-A0A7S1E0V3-F1
#
_entry.id   AF-A0A7S1E0V3-F1
#
_cell.length_a   1.000
_cell.length_b   1.000
_cell.length_c   1.000
_cell.angle_alpha   90.00
_cell.angle_beta   90.00
_cell.angle_gamma   90.00
#
_symmetry.space_group_name_H-M   'P 1'
#
loop_
_entity.id
_entity.type
_entity.pdbx_description
1 polymer ?
#
loop_
_entity_poly.entity_id
_entity_poly.type
_entity_poly.pdbx_seq_one_letter_code
_entity_poly.pdbx_strand_id
1 'polypeptide(L)'
;ENNWMVRQLSNQLSGDLDDSHLKKALEVVRSKFMVGLMKQVERSMARFERYYRWTYHVNPTNQEICRERMMSGGSNSNSKNKKEKPKPGDEVWDLFAAQNVYDLQLYEYVETLFEEQESFVEGIPDDFRKIDGTCCKCDPPTFPPEGFACPKKVDA
;
A
#
# COMPACT_ATOMS: atom_id res chain seq x y z
N GLU A 1 19.21 14.87 1.14
CA GLU A 1 17.98 14.89 1.96
C GLU A 1 18.14 13.80 3.02
N ASN A 2 17.88 14.10 4.30
CA ASN A 2 18.20 13.19 5.42
C ASN A 2 17.01 12.99 6.35
N ASN A 3 16.75 11.74 6.76
CA ASN A 3 15.66 11.37 7.66
C ASN A 3 14.32 11.99 7.24
N TRP A 4 14.04 11.98 5.94
CA TRP A 4 12.95 12.76 5.36
C TRP A 4 11.60 12.35 5.92
N MET A 5 11.33 11.04 6.07
CA MET A 5 10.05 10.56 6.56
C MET A 5 9.82 10.98 8.01
N VAL A 6 10.82 10.80 8.88
CA VAL A 6 10.73 11.24 10.28
C VAL A 6 10.53 12.76 10.37
N ARG A 7 11.17 13.56 9.51
CA ARG A 7 10.94 15.02 9.47
C ARG A 7 9.49 15.36 9.11
N GLN A 8 8.93 14.73 8.08
CA GLN A 8 7.54 14.97 7.67
C GLN A 8 6.56 14.57 8.78
N LEU A 9 6.73 13.39 9.36
CA LEU A 9 5.81 12.83 10.34
C LEU A 9 5.90 13.51 11.71
N SER A 10 7.07 14.03 12.09
CA SER A 10 7.28 14.78 13.33
C SER A 10 7.04 16.29 13.19
N ASN A 11 6.79 16.77 11.95
CA ASN A 11 6.70 18.19 11.59
C ASN A 11 7.99 18.99 11.86
N GLN A 12 9.16 18.34 11.80
CA GLN A 12 10.48 18.97 11.99
C GLN A 12 11.23 19.09 10.65
N LEU A 13 10.81 20.06 9.84
CA LEU A 13 11.28 20.21 8.45
C LEU A 13 12.74 20.64 8.33
N SER A 14 13.32 21.27 9.36
CA SER A 14 14.69 21.80 9.36
C SER A 14 15.39 21.58 10.70
N GLY A 15 16.70 21.81 10.78
CA GLY A 15 17.46 21.69 12.02
C GLY A 15 17.70 20.23 12.44
N ASP A 16 18.22 20.07 13.66
CA ASP A 16 18.61 18.76 14.17
C ASP A 16 17.40 17.90 14.55
N LEU A 17 17.58 16.59 14.43
CA LEU A 17 16.63 15.60 14.92
C LEU A 17 17.17 14.97 16.18
N ASP A 18 16.25 14.61 17.06
CA ASP A 18 16.51 13.84 18.26
C ASP A 18 15.46 12.72 18.40
N ASP A 19 15.62 11.90 19.43
CA ASP A 19 14.75 10.75 19.68
C ASP A 19 13.28 11.14 19.97
N SER A 20 13.02 12.39 20.37
CA SER A 20 11.65 12.86 20.59
C SER A 20 10.91 13.01 19.25
N HIS A 21 11.62 13.40 18.19
CA HIS A 21 11.08 13.49 16.84
C HIS A 21 10.77 12.11 16.27
N LEU A 22 11.68 11.14 16.47
CA LEU A 22 11.40 9.76 16.10
C LEU A 22 10.16 9.24 16.83
N LYS A 23 10.07 9.41 18.15
CA LYS A 23 8.90 8.97 18.94
C LYS A 23 7.58 9.56 18.42
N LYS A 24 7.57 10.85 18.05
CA LYS A 24 6.41 11.48 17.41
C LYS A 24 6.06 10.82 16.07
N ALA A 25 7.06 10.58 15.22
CA ALA A 25 6.85 9.94 13.93
C ALA A 25 6.28 8.52 14.09
N LEU A 26 6.83 7.71 15.01
CA LEU A 26 6.33 6.38 15.33
C LEU A 26 4.87 6.42 15.80
N GLU A 27 4.53 7.33 16.71
CA GLU A 27 3.17 7.48 17.23
C GLU A 27 2.18 7.91 16.14
N VAL A 28 2.58 8.83 15.26
CA VAL A 28 1.76 9.26 14.12
C VAL A 28 1.50 8.08 13.19
N VAL A 29 2.54 7.32 12.82
CA VAL A 29 2.39 6.14 11.94
C VAL A 29 1.46 5.12 12.57
N ARG A 30 1.69 4.76 13.84
CA ARG A 30 0.88 3.76 14.56
C ARG A 30 -0.58 4.16 14.68
N SER A 31 -0.86 5.42 14.99
CA SER A 31 -2.21 5.87 15.36
C SER A 31 -3.04 6.38 14.19
N LYS A 32 -2.42 6.79 13.07
CA LYS A 32 -3.10 7.46 11.95
C LYS A 32 -3.05 6.71 10.64
N PHE A 33 -2.13 5.76 10.46
CA PHE A 33 -1.87 5.17 9.15
C PHE A 33 -2.09 3.66 9.12
N MET A 34 -2.68 3.21 8.02
CA MET A 34 -2.55 1.85 7.54
C MET A 34 -1.29 1.77 6.68
N VAL A 35 -0.30 0.97 7.07
CA VAL A 35 0.99 0.92 6.37
C VAL A 35 1.02 -0.18 5.31
N GLY A 36 1.81 0.04 4.26
CA GLY A 36 2.09 -0.92 3.20
C GLY A 36 3.58 -0.93 2.85
N LEU A 37 4.07 -2.07 2.36
CA LEU A 37 5.47 -2.27 1.98
C LEU A 37 5.56 -2.52 0.47
N MET A 38 6.42 -1.76 -0.20
CA MET A 38 6.63 -1.91 -1.65
C MET A 38 7.20 -3.28 -2.04
N LYS A 39 8.01 -3.90 -1.17
CA LYS A 39 8.52 -5.28 -1.35
C LYS A 39 7.41 -6.33 -1.27
N GLN A 40 6.27 -5.96 -0.69
CA GLN A 40 5.11 -6.82 -0.46
C GLN A 40 3.84 -6.12 -0.98
N VAL A 41 3.92 -5.55 -2.18
CA VAL A 41 2.89 -4.66 -2.72
C VAL A 41 1.56 -5.38 -2.85
N GLU A 42 1.57 -6.66 -3.25
CA GLU A 42 0.39 -7.51 -3.34
C GLU A 42 -0.32 -7.68 -1.99
N ARG A 43 0.44 -8.01 -0.93
CA ARG A 43 -0.09 -8.11 0.44
C ARG A 43 -0.63 -6.76 0.91
N SER A 44 0.10 -5.69 0.64
CA SER A 44 -0.28 -4.33 1.03
C SER A 44 -1.60 -3.91 0.39
N MET A 45 -1.74 -4.10 -0.92
CA MET A 45 -2.95 -3.74 -1.65
C MET A 45 -4.14 -4.61 -1.25
N ALA A 46 -3.95 -5.93 -1.12
CA ALA A 46 -5.00 -6.83 -0.64
C ALA A 46 -5.49 -6.44 0.76
N ARG A 47 -4.59 -5.98 1.63
CA ARG A 47 -4.96 -5.49 2.96
C ARG A 47 -5.72 -4.17 2.91
N PHE A 48 -5.29 -3.21 2.08
CA PHE A 48 -6.01 -1.95 1.91
C PHE A 48 -7.42 -2.18 1.38
N GLU A 49 -7.57 -3.05 0.39
CA GLU A 49 -8.87 -3.44 -0.16
C GLU A 49 -9.81 -4.00 0.92
N ARG A 50 -9.31 -4.91 1.75
CA ARG A 50 -10.07 -5.50 2.86
C ARG A 50 -10.40 -4.49 3.95
N TYR A 51 -9.43 -3.69 4.39
CA TYR A 51 -9.59 -2.73 5.49
C TYR A 51 -10.58 -1.62 5.14
N TYR A 52 -10.45 -1.01 3.95
CA TYR A 52 -11.32 0.07 3.50
C TYR A 52 -12.59 -0.41 2.79
N ARG A 53 -12.80 -1.73 2.70
CA ARG A 53 -13.97 -2.35 2.05
C ARG A 53 -14.12 -1.94 0.58
N TRP A 54 -13.00 -1.85 -0.14
CA TRP A 54 -13.03 -1.55 -1.57
C TRP A 54 -13.57 -2.75 -2.33
N THR A 55 -14.65 -2.54 -3.06
CA THR A 55 -15.26 -3.54 -3.95
C THR A 55 -15.28 -3.04 -5.38
N TYR A 56 -15.37 -3.99 -6.29
CA TYR A 56 -15.53 -3.73 -7.71
C TYR A 56 -16.95 -3.24 -8.00
N HIS A 57 -17.07 -2.12 -8.71
CA HIS A 57 -18.36 -1.51 -9.05
C HIS A 57 -18.85 -1.84 -10.46
N VAL A 58 -17.96 -2.38 -11.30
CA VAL A 58 -18.25 -2.83 -12.66
C VAL A 58 -17.79 -4.28 -12.84
N ASN A 59 -17.56 -4.73 -14.08
CA ASN A 59 -17.07 -6.08 -14.38
C ASN A 59 -15.83 -6.43 -13.53
N PRO A 60 -15.93 -7.41 -12.62
CA PRO A 60 -14.82 -7.83 -11.76
C PRO A 60 -13.60 -8.31 -12.55
N THR A 61 -13.80 -9.03 -13.66
CA THR A 61 -12.72 -9.55 -14.50
C THR A 61 -11.87 -8.43 -15.08
N ASN A 62 -12.49 -7.41 -15.66
CA ASN A 62 -11.75 -6.28 -16.26
C ASN A 62 -11.00 -5.46 -15.21
N GLN A 63 -11.62 -5.26 -14.04
CA GLN A 63 -10.97 -4.55 -12.94
C GLN A 63 -9.83 -5.36 -12.32
N GLU A 64 -9.94 -6.68 -12.25
CA GLU A 64 -8.84 -7.54 -11.80
C GLU A 64 -7.66 -7.49 -12.78
N ILE A 65 -7.92 -7.50 -14.10
CA ILE A 65 -6.85 -7.31 -15.10
C ILE A 65 -6.17 -5.95 -14.93
N CYS A 66 -6.95 -4.88 -14.67
CA CYS A 66 -6.39 -3.55 -14.43
C CYS A 66 -5.55 -3.52 -13.15
N ARG A 67 -6.06 -4.12 -12.06
CA ARG A 67 -5.34 -4.29 -10.80
C ARG A 67 -4.03 -5.02 -11.03
N GLU A 68 -4.05 -6.19 -11.66
CA GLU A 68 -2.85 -6.99 -11.95
C GLU A 68 -1.81 -6.20 -12.77
N ARG A 69 -2.25 -5.43 -13.77
CA ARG A 69 -1.35 -4.56 -14.55
C ARG A 69 -0.72 -3.46 -13.70
N MET A 70 -1.47 -2.88 -12.76
CA MET A 70 -0.94 -1.86 -11.85
C MET A 70 0.10 -2.45 -10.89
N MET A 71 -0.13 -3.68 -10.42
CA MET A 71 0.80 -4.38 -9.51
C MET A 71 2.06 -4.86 -10.25
N SER A 72 1.90 -5.46 -11.42
CA SER A 72 3.00 -6.00 -12.24
C SER A 72 3.83 -4.92 -12.94
N GLY A 73 3.27 -3.73 -13.18
CA GLY A 73 3.95 -2.62 -13.84
C GLY A 73 5.15 -2.06 -13.06
N GLY A 74 5.23 -2.34 -11.75
CA GLY A 74 6.37 -2.08 -10.89
C GLY A 74 6.70 -0.60 -10.68
N SER A 75 6.94 -0.18 -9.43
CA SER A 75 7.36 1.18 -9.08
C SER A 75 8.80 1.54 -9.50
N ASN A 76 9.42 0.70 -10.33
CA ASN A 76 10.77 0.84 -10.90
C ASN A 76 10.78 0.78 -12.44
N SER A 77 9.70 1.22 -13.09
CA SER A 77 9.65 1.35 -14.56
C SER A 77 10.74 2.28 -15.14
N ASN A 78 11.42 3.06 -14.29
CA ASN A 78 12.63 3.81 -14.65
C ASN A 78 13.87 2.89 -14.71
N SER A 79 13.80 1.83 -15.51
CA SER A 79 14.88 0.88 -15.78
C SER A 79 16.03 1.47 -16.61
N LYS A 80 15.90 2.74 -17.04
CA LYS A 80 16.91 3.47 -17.81
C LYS A 80 18.12 3.91 -16.97
N ASN A 81 17.97 3.97 -15.64
CA ASN A 81 19.06 4.30 -14.70
C ASN A 81 19.48 3.06 -13.91
N LYS A 82 20.05 2.04 -14.58
CA LYS A 82 20.71 0.89 -13.94
C LYS A 82 22.08 1.28 -13.34
N LYS A 83 22.13 2.34 -12.53
CA LYS A 83 23.31 2.56 -11.69
C LYS A 83 23.32 1.47 -10.63
N GLU A 84 24.50 0.91 -10.36
CA GLU A 84 24.67 -0.01 -9.24
C GLU A 84 24.28 0.73 -7.97
N LYS A 85 23.32 0.16 -7.23
CA LYS A 85 22.89 0.71 -5.95
C LYS A 85 23.89 0.24 -4.89
N PRO A 86 24.32 1.11 -3.96
CA PRO A 86 25.13 0.70 -2.83
C PRO A 86 24.47 -0.47 -2.10
N LYS A 87 25.27 -1.44 -1.66
CA LYS A 87 24.83 -2.64 -0.94
C LYS A 87 25.30 -2.56 0.52
N PRO A 88 24.59 -3.22 1.45
CA PRO A 88 25.09 -3.39 2.81
C PRO A 88 26.52 -3.93 2.82
N GLY A 89 27.42 -3.22 3.50
CA GLY A 89 28.86 -3.51 3.54
C GLY A 89 29.73 -2.63 2.63
N ASP A 90 29.14 -1.88 1.69
CA ASP A 90 29.86 -0.85 0.94
C ASP A 90 30.04 0.41 1.82
N GLU A 91 31.21 1.07 1.76
CA GLU A 91 31.46 2.33 2.48
C GLU A 91 30.40 3.40 2.17
N VAL A 92 29.98 3.45 0.90
CA VAL A 92 28.93 4.38 0.44
C VAL A 92 27.58 4.05 1.09
N TRP A 93 27.26 2.77 1.28
CA TRP A 93 26.03 2.36 1.97
C TRP A 93 26.03 2.84 3.41
N ASP A 94 27.14 2.67 4.13
CA ASP A 94 27.25 3.06 5.53
C ASP A 94 27.07 4.57 5.71
N LEU A 95 27.62 5.38 4.79
CA LEU A 95 27.40 6.83 4.77
C LEU A 95 25.92 7.19 4.54
N PHE A 96 25.26 6.52 3.60
CA PHE A 96 23.82 6.72 3.36
C PHE A 96 22.96 6.29 4.55
N ALA A 97 23.30 5.17 5.18
CA ALA A 97 22.61 4.65 6.36
C ALA A 97 22.79 5.58 7.57
N ALA A 98 24.01 6.05 7.82
CA ALA A 98 24.31 7.00 8.89
C ALA A 98 23.54 8.32 8.72
N GLN A 99 23.42 8.81 7.47
CA GLN A 99 22.64 10.01 7.17
C GLN A 99 21.13 9.82 7.43
N ASN A 100 20.62 8.58 7.35
CA ASN A 100 19.18 8.26 7.44
C ASN A 100 18.84 7.34 8.62
N VAL A 101 19.61 7.42 9.71
CA VAL A 101 19.48 6.53 10.87
C VAL A 101 18.06 6.47 11.46
N TYR A 102 17.37 7.61 11.55
CA TYR A 102 16.02 7.67 12.10
C TYR A 102 14.97 7.14 11.12
N ASP A 103 15.15 7.34 9.81
CA ASP A 103 14.28 6.73 8.81
C ASP A 103 14.45 5.21 8.76
N LEU A 104 15.67 4.69 8.99
CA LEU A 104 15.91 3.25 9.10
C LEU A 104 15.20 2.65 10.32
N GLN A 105 15.29 3.30 11.49
CA GLN A 105 14.57 2.88 12.70
C GLN A 105 13.05 2.96 12.53
N LEU A 106 12.56 4.03 11.88
CA LEU A 106 11.15 4.16 11.52
C LEU A 106 10.71 3.02 10.59
N TYR A 107 11.51 2.68 9.59
CA TYR A 107 11.19 1.62 8.63
C TYR A 107 11.15 0.24 9.30
N GLU A 108 12.10 -0.07 10.20
CA GLU A 108 12.07 -1.30 11.01
C GLU A 108 10.80 -1.40 11.85
N TYR A 109 10.37 -0.28 12.46
CA TYR A 109 9.10 -0.24 13.16
C TYR A 109 7.90 -0.43 12.22
N VAL A 110 7.92 0.16 11.02
CA VAL A 110 6.88 -0.02 10.01
C VAL A 110 6.78 -1.48 9.56
N GLU A 111 7.90 -2.21 9.44
CA GLU A 111 7.87 -3.65 9.11
C GLU A 111 7.19 -4.46 10.22
N THR A 112 7.46 -4.13 11.49
CA THR A 112 6.77 -4.74 12.64
C THR A 112 5.28 -4.42 12.63
N LEU A 113 4.94 -3.14 12.51
CA LEU A 113 3.55 -2.66 12.47
C LEU A 113 2.79 -3.25 11.27
N PHE A 114 3.46 -3.45 10.14
CA PHE A 114 2.87 -4.09 8.97
C PHE A 114 2.40 -5.51 9.30
N GLU A 115 3.14 -6.31 10.06
CA GLU A 115 2.64 -7.63 10.45
C GLU A 115 1.53 -7.54 11.51
N GLU A 116 1.64 -6.63 12.49
CA GLU A 116 0.60 -6.40 13.52
C GLU A 116 -0.76 -6.00 12.93
N GLN A 117 -0.74 -5.12 11.91
CA GLN A 117 -1.94 -4.60 11.24
C GLN A 117 -2.68 -5.65 10.39
N GLU A 118 -2.13 -6.85 10.20
CA GLU A 118 -2.88 -7.95 9.56
C GLU A 118 -4.13 -8.33 10.38
N SER A 119 -4.06 -8.18 11.70
CA SER A 119 -5.21 -8.41 12.60
C SER A 119 -6.44 -7.56 12.26
N PHE A 120 -6.27 -6.39 11.63
CA PHE A 120 -7.39 -5.51 11.27
C PHE A 120 -8.28 -6.07 10.16
N VAL A 121 -7.79 -7.07 9.43
CA VAL A 121 -8.50 -7.69 8.32
C VAL A 121 -8.81 -9.17 8.56
N GLU A 122 -8.59 -9.66 9.79
CA GLU A 122 -8.91 -11.02 10.17
C GLU A 122 -10.41 -11.30 9.98
N GLY A 123 -10.72 -12.46 9.38
CA GLY A 123 -12.10 -12.84 9.03
C GLY A 123 -12.66 -12.17 7.76
N ILE A 124 -11.91 -11.30 7.09
CA ILE A 124 -12.29 -10.73 5.79
C ILE A 124 -11.63 -11.55 4.66
N PRO A 125 -12.40 -12.09 3.69
CA PRO A 125 -11.83 -12.84 2.57
C PRO A 125 -10.84 -12.03 1.73
N ASP A 126 -9.79 -12.67 1.21
CA ASP A 126 -8.78 -12.05 0.34
C ASP A 126 -9.35 -11.53 -0.99
N ASP A 127 -10.46 -12.09 -1.43
CA ASP A 127 -11.20 -11.69 -2.61
C ASP A 127 -12.44 -10.85 -2.26
N PHE A 128 -12.49 -10.22 -1.08
CA PHE A 128 -13.57 -9.32 -0.64
C PHE A 128 -13.95 -8.30 -1.72
N ARG A 129 -12.97 -7.81 -2.49
CA ARG A 129 -13.18 -6.87 -3.60
C ARG A 129 -14.14 -7.37 -4.69
N LYS A 130 -14.34 -8.69 -4.82
CA LYS A 130 -15.23 -9.30 -5.80
C LYS A 130 -16.66 -9.48 -5.27
N ILE A 131 -16.88 -9.36 -3.97
CA ILE A 131 -18.20 -9.48 -3.35
C ILE A 131 -19.09 -8.37 -3.91
N ASP A 132 -20.31 -8.75 -4.31
CA ASP A 132 -21.33 -7.88 -4.91
C ASP A 132 -20.91 -7.12 -6.18
N GLY A 133 -19.79 -7.51 -6.79
CA GLY A 133 -19.28 -6.92 -8.03
C GLY A 133 -20.17 -7.26 -9.21
N THR A 134 -21.22 -6.48 -9.42
CA THR A 134 -22.20 -6.69 -10.50
C THR A 134 -21.95 -5.74 -11.66
N CYS A 135 -22.10 -6.22 -12.90
CA CYS A 135 -22.06 -5.35 -14.07
C CYS A 135 -23.28 -5.51 -14.97
N CYS A 136 -24.39 -4.96 -14.50
CA CYS A 136 -25.65 -4.87 -15.24
C CYS A 136 -25.62 -3.94 -16.45
N LYS A 137 -24.52 -3.19 -16.64
CA LYS A 137 -24.31 -2.26 -17.76
C LYS A 137 -23.15 -2.66 -18.68
N CYS A 138 -22.51 -3.81 -18.44
CA CYS A 138 -21.43 -4.28 -19.29
C CYS A 138 -21.95 -4.92 -20.58
N ASP A 139 -21.15 -4.87 -21.65
CA ASP A 139 -21.43 -5.53 -22.92
C ASP A 139 -20.20 -6.39 -23.35
N PRO A 140 -20.30 -7.74 -23.36
CA PRO A 140 -21.44 -8.51 -22.91
C PRO A 140 -21.62 -8.43 -21.38
N PRO A 141 -22.85 -8.64 -20.86
CA PRO A 141 -23.09 -8.77 -19.43
C PRO A 141 -22.35 -10.01 -18.93
N THR A 142 -21.21 -9.76 -18.30
CA THR A 142 -20.21 -10.75 -17.89
C THR A 142 -20.43 -11.26 -16.46
N PHE A 143 -21.41 -10.68 -15.78
CA PHE A 143 -21.86 -11.02 -14.43
C PHE A 143 -23.31 -10.54 -14.32
N PRO A 144 -24.25 -11.42 -13.97
CA PRO A 144 -24.26 -12.15 -12.70
C PRO A 144 -23.88 -13.64 -12.71
N PRO A 145 -23.66 -14.27 -11.53
CA PRO A 145 -23.72 -15.72 -11.35
C PRO A 145 -25.12 -16.25 -11.67
N GLU A 146 -25.22 -17.55 -11.94
CA GLU A 146 -26.49 -18.22 -12.21
C GLU A 146 -27.56 -17.83 -11.17
N GLY A 147 -28.68 -17.26 -11.61
CA GLY A 147 -29.81 -16.89 -10.75
C GLY A 147 -29.89 -15.44 -10.26
N PHE A 148 -28.91 -14.56 -10.52
CA PHE A 148 -29.06 -13.14 -10.21
C PHE A 148 -29.63 -12.36 -11.40
N ALA A 149 -30.62 -11.51 -11.15
CA ALA A 149 -31.25 -10.66 -12.15
C ALA A 149 -30.90 -9.19 -11.86
N CYS A 150 -30.39 -8.49 -12.87
CA CYS A 150 -30.09 -7.08 -12.75
C CYS A 150 -31.35 -6.27 -12.40
N PRO A 151 -31.27 -5.32 -11.45
CA PRO A 151 -32.40 -4.46 -11.14
C PRO A 151 -32.79 -3.69 -12.40
N LYS A 152 -34.08 -3.74 -12.75
CA LYS A 152 -34.62 -2.96 -13.86
C LYS A 152 -34.36 -1.48 -13.57
N LYS A 153 -33.89 -0.72 -14.56
CA LYS A 153 -33.85 0.74 -14.45
C LYS A 153 -35.26 1.20 -14.07
N VAL A 154 -35.37 1.92 -12.96
CA VAL A 154 -36.60 2.67 -12.67
C VAL A 154 -36.59 3.81 -13.67
N ASP A 155 -37.48 3.75 -14.65
CA ASP A 155 -37.72 4.87 -15.56
C ASP A 155 -38.27 6.02 -14.69
N ALA A 156 -37.53 7.14 -14.67
CA ALA A 156 -37.91 8.37 -13.99
C ALA A 156 -38.95 9.14 -14.82
#